data_AF-A0A8D8WK66-F1
#
_entry.id   AF-A0A8D8WK66-F1
#
_cell.length_a   1.000
_cell.length_b   1.000
_cell.length_c   1.000
_cell.angle_alpha   90.00
_cell.angle_beta   90.00
_cell.angle_gamma   90.00
#
_symmetry.space_group_name_H-M   'P 1'
#
loop_
_entity.id
_entity.type
_entity.pdbx_description
1 polymer ?
#
loop_
_entity_poly.entity_id
_entity_poly.type
_entity_poly.pdbx_seq_one_letter_code
_entity_poly.pdbx_strand_id
1 'polypeptide(L)'
;MGRRCEERQIISCKRVVIENAFGLLKGRWKRLHYIDVNTVEKICSRITAACVLHNFCILQDDYLEDIVGEPEEPTILNVSGERVPNDRQYRLAQEKRNEIKEYLNH
;
A
#
# COMPACT_ATOMS: atom_id res chain seq x y z
N MET A 1 -7.46 -11.11 -39.78
CA MET A 1 -7.29 -11.67 -38.43
C MET A 1 -6.40 -10.79 -37.51
N GLY A 2 -6.02 -9.56 -37.90
CA GLY A 2 -5.05 -8.72 -37.16
C GLY A 2 -5.64 -7.76 -36.10
N ARG A 3 -6.81 -7.15 -36.33
CA ARG A 3 -7.36 -6.11 -35.43
C ARG A 3 -7.59 -6.55 -33.98
N ARG A 4 -8.03 -7.81 -33.77
CA ARG A 4 -8.29 -8.34 -32.41
C ARG A 4 -7.02 -8.57 -31.56
N CYS A 5 -5.87 -8.80 -32.19
CA CYS A 5 -4.60 -8.97 -31.46
C CYS A 5 -4.03 -7.62 -31.06
N GLU A 6 -4.10 -6.63 -31.94
CA GLU A 6 -3.70 -5.24 -31.65
C GLU A 6 -4.55 -4.64 -30.52
N GLU A 7 -5.87 -4.84 -30.54
CA GLU A 7 -6.77 -4.42 -29.46
C GLU A 7 -6.40 -5.07 -28.12
N ARG A 8 -6.13 -6.38 -28.11
CA ARG A 8 -5.69 -7.10 -26.89
C ARG A 8 -4.36 -6.57 -26.37
N GLN A 9 -3.42 -6.25 -27.26
CA GLN A 9 -2.12 -5.72 -26.89
C GLN A 9 -2.24 -4.32 -26.30
N ILE A 10 -3.08 -3.45 -26.87
CA ILE A 10 -3.37 -2.11 -26.33
C ILE A 10 -4.01 -2.19 -24.94
N ILE A 11 -5.00 -3.08 -24.75
CA ILE A 11 -5.66 -3.28 -23.44
C ILE A 11 -4.65 -3.80 -22.41
N SER A 12 -3.81 -4.76 -22.82
CA SER A 12 -2.76 -5.32 -21.96
C SER A 12 -1.75 -4.24 -21.54
N CYS A 13 -1.22 -3.46 -22.48
CA CYS A 13 -0.27 -2.39 -22.19
C CYS A 13 -0.85 -1.32 -21.24
N LYS A 14 -2.11 -0.92 -21.43
CA LYS A 14 -2.78 0.03 -20.53
C LYS A 14 -2.92 -0.54 -19.11
N ARG A 15 -3.25 -1.82 -18.98
CA ARG A 15 -3.32 -2.49 -17.68
C ARG A 15 -1.98 -2.51 -16.97
N VAL A 16 -0.90 -2.81 -17.70
CA VAL A 16 0.46 -2.81 -17.13
C VAL A 16 0.83 -1.44 -16.56
N VAL A 17 0.53 -0.34 -17.28
CA VAL A 17 0.80 1.02 -16.77
C VAL A 17 -0.02 1.32 -15.52
N ILE A 18 -1.29 0.94 -15.50
CA ILE A 18 -2.18 1.14 -14.36
C ILE A 18 -1.71 0.31 -13.15
N GLU A 19 -1.38 -0.96 -13.36
CA GLU A 19 -0.86 -1.86 -12.32
C GLU A 19 0.47 -1.36 -11.76
N ASN A 20 1.38 -0.87 -12.61
CA ASN A 20 2.63 -0.26 -12.18
C ASN A 20 2.39 1.01 -11.36
N ALA A 21 1.49 1.90 -11.80
CA ALA A 21 1.13 3.10 -11.05
C ALA A 21 0.54 2.77 -9.67
N PHE A 22 -0.35 1.78 -9.59
CA PHE A 22 -0.88 1.31 -8.31
C PHE A 22 0.18 0.61 -7.45
N GLY A 23 1.14 -0.09 -8.06
CA GLY A 23 2.29 -0.67 -7.36
C GLY A 23 3.13 0.39 -6.67
N LEU A 24 3.49 1.46 -7.39
CA LEU A 24 4.21 2.60 -6.84
C LEU A 24 3.42 3.33 -5.75
N LEU A 25 2.12 3.53 -5.98
CA LEU A 25 1.23 4.16 -4.99
C LEU A 25 1.20 3.33 -3.69
N LYS A 26 0.98 2.03 -3.78
CA LYS A 26 0.93 1.14 -2.63
C LYS A 26 2.28 1.05 -1.90
N GLY A 27 3.39 0.99 -2.63
CA GLY A 27 4.74 1.01 -2.07
C GLY A 27 5.06 2.28 -1.29
N ARG A 28 4.60 3.44 -1.77
CA ARG A 28 4.78 4.72 -1.06
C ARG A 28 3.92 4.83 0.17
N TRP A 29 2.63 4.55 0.02
CA TRP A 29 1.65 4.69 1.07
C TRP A 29 1.26 3.31 1.58
N LYS A 30 2.07 2.75 2.49
CA LYS A 30 1.77 1.48 3.19
C LYS A 30 0.36 1.47 3.82
N ARG A 31 -0.19 2.64 4.16
CA ARG A 31 -1.58 2.79 4.65
C ARG A 31 -2.63 2.30 3.64
N LEU A 32 -2.35 2.34 2.35
CA LEU A 32 -3.22 1.81 1.28
C LEU A 32 -3.27 0.28 1.24
N HIS A 33 -2.34 -0.42 1.88
CA HIS A 33 -2.45 -1.88 2.07
C HIS A 33 -3.54 -2.24 3.10
N TYR A 34 -3.91 -1.31 3.97
CA TYR A 34 -4.83 -1.53 5.09
C TYR A 34 -5.96 -0.49 5.08
N ILE A 35 -6.78 -0.53 4.03
CA ILE A 35 -7.94 0.35 3.90
C ILE A 35 -9.10 -0.25 4.71
N ASP A 36 -9.11 0.05 6.01
CA ASP A 36 -10.17 -0.35 6.95
C ASP A 36 -11.35 0.65 6.91
N VAL A 37 -11.92 0.87 5.72
CA VAL A 37 -13.11 1.71 5.55
C VAL A 37 -14.15 0.98 4.71
N ASN A 38 -15.35 0.89 5.28
CA ASN A 38 -16.42 0.03 4.76
C ASN A 38 -17.26 0.70 3.65
N THR A 39 -16.97 1.95 3.28
CA THR A 39 -17.72 2.67 2.26
C THR A 39 -16.84 3.09 1.08
N VAL A 40 -17.37 2.87 -0.12
CA VAL A 40 -16.68 3.15 -1.39
C VAL A 40 -16.28 4.63 -1.48
N GLU A 41 -17.09 5.57 -1.00
CA GLU A 41 -16.73 7.00 -1.08
C GLU A 41 -15.47 7.32 -0.27
N LYS A 42 -15.33 6.70 0.91
CA LYS A 42 -14.14 6.89 1.76
C LYS A 42 -12.91 6.29 1.11
N ILE A 43 -13.03 5.12 0.48
CA ILE A 43 -11.95 4.48 -0.27
C ILE A 43 -11.51 5.41 -1.42
N CYS A 44 -12.46 5.90 -2.22
CA CYS A 44 -12.19 6.83 -3.31
C CYS A 44 -11.48 8.11 -2.81
N SER A 45 -11.95 8.69 -1.70
CA SER A 45 -11.30 9.87 -1.11
C SER A 45 -9.85 9.60 -0.70
N ARG A 46 -9.57 8.43 -0.10
CA ARG A 46 -8.20 8.03 0.27
C ARG A 46 -7.29 7.84 -0.93
N ILE A 47 -7.80 7.19 -1.99
CA ILE A 47 -7.04 6.99 -3.24
C ILE A 47 -6.75 8.34 -3.90
N THR A 48 -7.74 9.22 -4.01
CA THR A 48 -7.56 10.56 -4.59
C THR A 48 -6.53 11.38 -3.83
N ALA A 49 -6.60 11.38 -2.49
CA ALA A 49 -5.62 12.06 -1.66
C ALA A 49 -4.20 11.50 -1.88
N ALA A 50 -4.05 10.17 -1.99
CA ALA A 50 -2.77 9.54 -2.29
C ALA A 50 -2.24 9.95 -3.67
N CYS A 51 -3.09 10.02 -4.71
CA CYS A 51 -2.69 10.50 -6.02
C CYS A 51 -2.24 11.96 -6.01
N VAL A 52 -2.94 12.84 -5.28
CA VAL A 52 -2.55 14.25 -5.15
C VAL A 52 -1.19 14.37 -4.45
N LEU A 53 -0.98 13.64 -3.35
CA LEU A 53 0.29 13.61 -2.64
C LEU A 53 1.41 13.01 -3.51
N HIS A 54 1.11 12.03 -4.35
CA HIS A 54 2.07 11.48 -5.30
C HIS A 54 2.58 12.53 -6.27
N ASN A 55 1.65 13.26 -6.86
CA ASN A 55 1.98 14.33 -7.78
C ASN A 55 2.79 15.42 -7.08
N PHE A 56 2.44 15.76 -5.84
CA PHE A 56 3.22 16.70 -5.04
C PHE A 56 4.66 16.21 -4.82
N CYS A 57 4.86 14.94 -4.45
CA CYS A 57 6.20 14.38 -4.29
C CYS A 57 7.01 14.39 -5.60
N ILE A 58 6.39 14.06 -6.75
CA ILE A 58 7.05 14.17 -8.07
C ILE A 58 7.51 15.61 -8.32
N LEU A 59 6.69 16.60 -7.97
CA LEU A 59 7.04 18.02 -8.11
C LEU A 59 8.15 18.48 -7.17
N GLN A 60 8.48 17.70 -6.14
CA GLN A 60 9.57 17.97 -5.21
C GLN A 60 10.80 17.09 -5.48
N ASP A 61 10.83 16.42 -6.64
CA ASP A 61 11.87 15.44 -7.02
C ASP A 61 12.05 14.31 -5.98
N ASP A 62 11.00 14.02 -5.20
CA ASP A 62 10.96 12.97 -4.18
C ASP A 62 10.44 11.67 -4.83
N TYR A 63 11.37 10.94 -5.46
CA TYR A 63 11.10 9.70 -6.19
C TYR A 63 11.13 8.47 -5.28
N LEU A 64 10.30 7.48 -5.63
CA LEU A 64 10.11 6.29 -4.78
C LEU A 64 11.31 5.34 -4.74
N GLU A 65 12.24 5.47 -5.68
CA GLU A 65 13.44 4.64 -5.78
C GLU A 65 14.27 4.69 -4.49
N ASP A 66 14.14 5.78 -3.72
CA ASP A 66 14.81 5.98 -2.43
C ASP A 66 14.14 5.28 -1.23
N ILE A 67 12.91 4.76 -1.39
CA ILE A 67 12.07 4.22 -0.30
C ILE A 67 11.95 2.68 -0.38
N VAL A 68 12.66 2.01 -1.30
CA VAL A 68 12.70 0.54 -1.38
C VAL A 68 13.61 -0.01 -0.27
N GLY A 69 13.17 0.18 0.97
CA GLY A 69 13.80 -0.31 2.18
C GLY A 69 12.85 -1.25 2.91
N GLU A 70 13.24 -2.52 2.89
CA GLU A 70 12.63 -3.69 3.51
C GLU A 70 11.41 -4.32 2.80
N PRO A 71 11.49 -5.62 2.44
CA PRO A 71 10.35 -6.36 1.96
C PRO A 71 9.25 -6.33 3.02
N GLU A 72 8.04 -5.94 2.63
CA GLU A 72 6.89 -6.08 3.53
C GLU A 72 6.70 -7.56 3.83
N GLU A 73 6.80 -7.95 5.11
CA GLU A 73 6.41 -9.29 5.53
C GLU A 73 4.97 -9.56 5.08
N PRO A 74 4.70 -10.73 4.48
CA PRO A 74 3.39 -11.01 3.92
C PRO A 74 2.33 -10.92 5.01
N THR A 75 1.34 -10.06 4.80
CA THR A 75 0.14 -10.01 5.63
C THR A 75 -0.58 -11.34 5.55
N ILE A 76 -0.58 -12.12 6.63
CA ILE A 76 -1.35 -13.35 6.71
C ILE A 76 -2.83 -12.98 6.83
N LEU A 77 -3.58 -13.21 5.75
CA LEU A 77 -5.03 -13.09 5.71
C LEU A 77 -5.64 -14.48 5.91
N ASN A 78 -6.70 -14.60 6.70
CA ASN A 78 -7.46 -15.85 6.77
C ASN A 78 -8.32 -16.04 5.51
N VAL A 79 -8.99 -17.19 5.41
CA VAL A 79 -9.88 -17.54 4.28
C VAL A 79 -11.04 -16.54 4.12
N SER A 80 -11.40 -15.81 5.18
CA SER A 80 -12.41 -14.75 5.19
C SER A 80 -11.85 -13.36 4.86
N GLY A 81 -10.55 -13.24 4.56
CA GLY A 81 -9.89 -11.97 4.26
C GLY A 81 -9.59 -11.11 5.49
N GLU A 82 -9.78 -11.62 6.70
CA GLU A 82 -9.43 -10.90 7.93
C GLU A 82 -7.94 -11.07 8.22
N ARG A 83 -7.32 -10.01 8.73
CA ARG A 83 -5.93 -10.04 9.17
C ARG A 83 -5.80 -11.01 10.33
N VAL A 84 -5.05 -12.09 10.15
CA VAL A 84 -4.66 -12.96 11.25
C VAL A 84 -3.58 -12.22 12.03
N PRO A 85 -3.81 -11.90 13.32
CA PRO A 85 -2.73 -11.41 14.16
C PRO A 85 -1.66 -12.50 14.20
N ASN A 86 -0.48 -12.24 13.62
CA ASN A 86 0.67 -13.07 13.88
C ASN A 86 0.99 -12.90 15.38
N ASP A 87 0.66 -13.90 16.20
CA ASP A 87 0.81 -13.86 17.67
C ASP A 87 2.19 -13.36 18.09
N ARG A 88 3.23 -13.72 17.31
CA ARG A 88 4.61 -13.27 17.55
C ARG A 88 4.77 -11.76 17.33
N GLN A 89 4.22 -11.20 16.26
CA GLN A 89 4.29 -9.76 15.99
C GLN A 89 3.47 -8.95 17.00
N TYR A 90 2.30 -9.45 17.40
CA TYR A 90 1.48 -8.78 18.42
C TYR A 90 2.23 -8.68 19.75
N ARG A 91 2.91 -9.75 20.16
CA ARG A 91 3.74 -9.77 21.37
C ARG A 91 4.93 -8.79 21.30
N LEU A 92 5.70 -8.81 20.21
CA LEU A 92 6.84 -7.90 20.02
C LEU A 92 6.40 -6.42 20.00
N ALA A 93 5.25 -6.13 19.38
CA ALA A 93 4.70 -4.77 19.36
C ALA A 93 4.22 -4.33 20.75
N GLN A 94 3.66 -5.24 21.55
CA GLN A 94 3.27 -4.97 22.95
C GLN A 94 4.50 -4.68 23.81
N GLU A 95 5.57 -5.46 23.68
CA GLU A 95 6.83 -5.28 24.41
C GLU A 95 7.44 -3.91 24.10
N LYS A 96 7.63 -3.55 22.82
CA LYS A 96 8.13 -2.21 22.44
C LYS A 96 7.25 -1.08 22.96
N ARG A 97 5.92 -1.23 22.93
CA ARG A 97 5.00 -0.22 23.45
C ARG A 97 5.13 -0.06 24.96
N ASN A 98 5.34 -1.17 25.67
CA ASN A 98 5.50 -1.16 27.12
C ASN A 98 6.86 -0.56 27.52
N GLU A 99 7.94 -0.85 26.79
CA GLU A 99 9.25 -0.22 26.99
C GLU A 99 9.18 1.31 26.85
N ILE A 100 8.52 1.81 25.80
CA ILE A 100 8.32 3.25 25.61
C ILE A 100 7.51 3.85 26.76
N LYS A 101 6.49 3.12 27.24
CA LYS A 101 5.66 3.56 28.37
C LYS A 101 6.48 3.65 29.66
N GLU A 102 7.40 2.72 29.90
CA GLU A 102 8.31 2.78 31.05
C GLU A 102 9.29 3.94 30.92
N TYR A 103 9.85 4.18 29.74
CA TYR A 103 10.76 5.29 29.48
C TYR A 103 10.10 6.67 29.68
N LEU A 104 8.83 6.82 29.31
CA LEU A 104 8.07 8.07 29.44
C LEU A 104 7.52 8.32 30.85
N ASN A 105 7.54 7.32 31.73
CA ASN A 105 7.05 7.42 33.10
C ASN A 105 8.19 7.69 34.12
N HIS A 106 9.39 7.99 33.64
CA HIS A 106 10.55 8.35 34.46
C HIS A 106 10.97 9.80 34.24
#